data_AF-A0A2V6FSJ2-F1
#
_entry.id   AF-A0A2V6FSJ2-F1
#
_cell.length_a   1.000
_cell.length_b   1.000
_cell.length_c   1.000
_cell.angle_alpha   90.00
_cell.angle_beta   90.00
_cell.angle_gamma   90.00
#
_symmetry.space_group_name_H-M   'P 1'
#
loop_
_entity.id
_entity.type
_entity.pdbx_description
1 polymer ?
#
loop_
_entity_poly.entity_id
_entity_poly.type
_entity_poly.pdbx_seq_one_letter_code
_entity_poly.pdbx_strand_id
1 'polypeptide(L)' 'MPKTSSPPSVMEPQCPSRLVLERIADKWTALIIQILSKGTMR' A
#
# COMPACT_ATOMS: atom_id res chain seq x y z
N MET A 1 7.50 26.32 8.14
CA MET A 1 6.05 26.61 8.11
C MET A 1 5.32 25.31 8.47
N PRO A 2 4.54 25.25 9.55
CA PRO A 2 3.79 24.04 9.90
C PRO A 2 2.67 23.87 8.88
N LYS A 3 2.68 22.77 8.11
CA LYS A 3 1.60 22.42 7.18
C LYS A 3 0.35 22.17 8.00
N THR A 4 -0.66 23.04 7.88
CA THR A 4 -2.01 22.83 8.40
C THR A 4 -2.49 21.51 7.83
N SER A 5 -2.61 20.48 8.68
CA SER A 5 -2.93 19.12 8.24
C SER A 5 -4.36 19.09 7.72
N SER A 6 -4.52 19.03 6.40
CA SER A 6 -5.76 18.56 5.78
C SER A 6 -6.08 17.15 6.30
N PRO A 7 -7.37 16.77 6.37
CA PRO A 7 -7.74 15.41 6.77
C PRO A 7 -7.09 14.39 5.82
N PRO A 8 -6.56 13.27 6.33
CA PRO A 8 -5.89 12.28 5.49
C PRO A 8 -6.87 11.74 4.44
N SER A 9 -6.62 12.06 3.17
CA SER A 9 -7.44 11.64 2.04
C SER A 9 -6.73 10.57 1.22
N VAL A 10 -7.40 9.45 0.98
CA VAL A 10 -6.88 8.38 0.10
C VAL A 10 -6.85 8.79 -1.38
N MET A 11 -7.56 9.86 -1.74
CA MET A 11 -7.60 10.40 -3.09
C MET A 11 -6.41 11.32 -3.39
N GLU A 12 -5.67 11.76 -2.36
CA GLU A 12 -4.48 12.59 -2.53
C GLU A 12 -3.36 11.79 -3.23
N PRO A 13 -2.69 12.34 -4.26
CA PRO A 13 -1.61 11.64 -4.97
C PRO A 13 -0.42 11.28 -4.07
N GLN A 14 -0.19 12.05 -3.01
CA GLN A 14 0.92 11.86 -2.05
C GLN A 14 0.53 11.01 -0.84
N CYS A 15 -0.64 10.35 -0.87
CA CYS A 15 -1.09 9.56 0.26
C CYS A 15 -0.24 8.28 0.40
N PRO A 16 0.42 8.05 1.56
CA PRO A 16 1.29 6.89 1.75
C PRO A 16 0.55 5.56 1.59
N SER A 17 -0.75 5.50 1.92
CA SER A 17 -1.56 4.30 1.69
C SER A 17 -1.78 4.02 0.20
N ARG A 18 -1.97 5.06 -0.62
CA ARG A 18 -2.12 4.93 -2.08
C ARG A 18 -0.83 4.42 -2.73
N LEU A 19 0.33 4.91 -2.28
CA LEU A 19 1.62 4.44 -2.75
C LEU A 19 1.82 2.94 -2.45
N VAL A 20 1.46 2.49 -1.24
CA VAL A 20 1.54 1.07 -0.87
C VAL A 20 0.53 0.23 -1.67
N LEU A 21 -0.70 0.73 -1.83
CA LEU A 21 -1.74 0.08 -2.65
C LEU A 21 -1.29 -0.09 -4.10
N GLU A 22 -0.66 0.90 -4.73
CA GLU A 22 -0.11 0.77 -6.09
C GLU A 22 0.95 -0.33 -6.20
N ARG A 23 1.75 -0.56 -5.15
CA ARG A 23 2.78 -1.63 -5.16
C ARG A 23 2.19 -3.01 -4.92
N ILE A 24 1.15 -3.10 -4.08
CA ILE A 24 0.48 -4.37 -3.76
C ILE A 24 -0.53 -4.77 -4.87
N ALA A 25 -1.14 -3.80 -5.54
CA ALA A 25 -2.10 -4.01 -6.62
C ALA A 25 -1.46 -4.44 -7.95
N ASP A 26 -0.14 -4.65 -7.96
CA ASP A 26 0.51 -5.33 -9.08
C ASP A 26 -0.11 -6.73 -9.25
N LYS A 27 -0.25 -7.17 -10.51
CA LYS A 27 -1.18 -8.22 -10.96
C LYS A 27 -1.10 -9.53 -10.15
N TRP A 28 0.08 -9.84 -9.60
CA TRP A 28 0.31 -11.07 -8.84
C TRP A 28 0.78 -10.84 -7.40
N THR A 29 1.12 -9.60 -6.99
CA THR A 29 1.71 -9.33 -5.68
C THR A 29 0.78 -9.71 -4.54
N ALA A 30 -0.51 -9.44 -4.67
CA ALA A 30 -1.51 -9.85 -3.69
C ALA A 30 -1.53 -11.38 -3.48
N LEU A 31 -1.38 -12.17 -4.56
CA LEU A 31 -1.36 -13.63 -4.50
C LEU A 31 -0.07 -14.15 -3.85
N ILE A 32 1.07 -13.54 -4.16
CA ILE A 32 2.35 -13.88 -3.52
C ILE A 32 2.28 -13.63 -2.01
N ILE A 33 1.78 -12.46 -1.58
CA ILE A 33 1.61 -12.13 -0.16
C ILE A 33 0.68 -13.14 0.51
N GLN A 34 -0.43 -13.50 -0.15
CA GLN A 34 -1.38 -14.47 0.39
C GLN A 34 -0.76 -15.86 0.56
N ILE A 35 0.04 -16.32 -0.41
CA ILE A 35 0.73 -17.61 -0.33
C ILE A 35 1.79 -17.60 0.79
N LEU A 36 2.61 -16.54 0.87
CA LEU A 36 3.67 -16.40 1.87
C LEU A 36 3.15 -16.11 3.29
N SER A 37 1.89 -15.69 3.44
CA SER A 37 1.28 -15.44 4.76
C SER A 37 1.28 -16.67 5.68
N LYS A 38 1.35 -17.87 5.09
CA LYS A 38 1.39 -19.15 5.82
C LYS A 38 2.79 -19.58 6.26
N GLY A 39 3.82 -18.86 5.82
CA GLY A 39 5.22 -19.18 6.05
C GLY A 39 6.05 -19.13 4.77
N THR A 40 7.37 -19.19 4.92
CA THR A 40 8.30 -19.21 3.78
C THR A 40 8.13 -20.49 2.97
N MET A 41 7.92 -20.36 1.66
CA MET A 41 8.00 -21.50 0.75
C MET A 41 9.48 -21.74 0.41
N ARG A 42 9.94 -22.98 0.55
CA ARG A 42 11.33 -23.41 0.26
C ARG A 42 11.41 -24.12 -1.07
#